data_AF-A0AAI9UZG7-F1
#
_entry.id   AF-A0AAI9UZG7-F1
#
_cell.length_a   1.000
_cell.length_b   1.000
_cell.length_c   1.000
_cell.angle_alpha   90.00
_cell.angle_beta   90.00
_cell.angle_gamma   90.00
#
_symmetry.space_group_name_H-M   'P 1'
#
loop_
_entity.id
_entity.type
_entity.pdbx_description
1 polymer ?
#
loop_
_entity_poly.entity_id
_entity_poly.type
_entity_poly.pdbx_seq_one_letter_code
_entity_poly.pdbx_strand_id
1 'polypeptide(L)'
;MYPTVHPNNLHSLLVHYLCSNHSFIPVILSKLKLVQIPTMQFTSYLVSAMLAVTAVASPTPVSIDKRATKMCDAFGSVAIGGFTIYNNNWGAAQATSGSQCTTFESLKSGSVAWSTSWTWAGGQGQVKSYANVALEKVNKQLSAVKSIPSKWTWSYTGSNIVADVAYDLWLAPSVGANNKYEIMIWLGALGGAGPISSTGKTIDTPTIAGTKWSLYSGPNGDTTVYSFVAPSQIKSFNGDLNLFFTYLTSKQGVAKTNVITSLQAGTEPFSGTNAVFKTSAYTLTVQ
;
A
#
# COMPACT_ATOMS: atom_id res chain seq x y z
N MET A 1 3.88 62.33 -7.53
CA MET A 1 5.25 62.25 -6.99
C MET A 1 5.91 61.04 -7.65
N TYR A 2 6.96 61.31 -8.41
CA TYR A 2 7.70 60.34 -9.22
C TYR A 2 8.54 59.37 -8.35
N PRO A 3 8.95 58.22 -8.92
CA PRO A 3 9.63 57.11 -8.25
C PRO A 3 11.16 57.28 -8.26
N THR A 4 11.86 56.50 -7.45
CA THR A 4 13.31 56.33 -7.55
C THR A 4 13.69 54.84 -7.61
N VAL A 5 14.28 54.52 -8.76
CA VAL A 5 15.05 53.32 -9.13
C VAL A 5 16.54 53.65 -8.89
N HIS A 6 17.38 52.62 -8.64
CA HIS A 6 18.72 52.37 -9.22
C HIS A 6 19.67 51.57 -8.28
N PRO A 7 20.79 50.96 -8.74
CA PRO A 7 20.92 49.98 -9.84
C PRO A 7 22.09 48.94 -9.66
N ASN A 8 22.37 48.18 -10.75
CA ASN A 8 23.68 47.59 -11.18
C ASN A 8 24.16 46.30 -10.47
N ASN A 9 24.74 45.28 -11.12
CA ASN A 9 25.24 45.01 -12.49
C ASN A 9 25.24 43.45 -12.66
N LEU A 10 24.76 42.84 -13.75
CA LEU A 10 25.34 42.69 -15.10
C LEU A 10 26.49 41.65 -15.22
N HIS A 11 26.33 40.77 -16.23
CA HIS A 11 27.28 39.84 -16.89
C HIS A 11 27.44 38.42 -16.30
N SER A 12 27.47 37.32 -17.07
CA SER A 12 27.34 37.10 -18.52
C SER A 12 27.41 35.57 -18.81
N LEU A 13 27.02 35.21 -20.04
CA LEU A 13 27.41 34.03 -20.85
C LEU A 13 26.61 32.72 -20.78
N LEU A 14 25.56 32.72 -21.61
CA LEU A 14 25.34 31.78 -22.73
C LEU A 14 26.58 30.96 -23.15
N VAL A 15 26.43 29.64 -23.30
CA VAL A 15 27.12 28.85 -24.34
C VAL A 15 26.16 27.81 -24.91
N HIS A 16 25.78 28.01 -26.17
CA HIS A 16 25.29 26.97 -27.09
C HIS A 16 26.48 26.13 -27.57
N TYR A 17 26.33 24.82 -27.72
CA TYR A 17 27.05 24.07 -28.75
C TYR A 17 26.22 22.89 -29.26
N LEU A 18 25.94 22.93 -30.57
CA LEU A 18 25.50 21.83 -31.42
C LEU A 18 26.73 21.06 -31.90
N CYS A 19 26.63 19.73 -32.03
CA CYS A 19 27.38 18.99 -33.04
C CYS A 19 26.70 17.65 -33.38
N SER A 20 26.17 17.59 -34.61
CA SER A 20 26.05 16.36 -35.40
C SER A 20 27.42 15.93 -35.89
N ASN A 21 27.69 14.62 -36.02
CA ASN A 21 28.25 14.02 -37.25
C ASN A 21 28.49 12.51 -37.19
N HIS A 22 28.03 11.87 -38.28
CA HIS A 22 28.61 10.80 -39.10
C HIS A 22 29.15 9.46 -38.52
N SER A 23 28.50 8.39 -39.01
CA SER A 23 29.03 7.15 -39.61
C SER A 23 30.53 6.85 -39.48
N PHE A 24 30.88 5.59 -39.16
CA PHE A 24 31.69 4.70 -39.99
C PHE A 24 31.81 3.30 -39.34
N ILE A 25 31.52 2.26 -40.14
CA ILE A 25 31.75 0.84 -39.86
C ILE A 25 33.24 0.52 -40.11
N PRO A 26 33.84 -0.48 -39.43
CA PRO A 26 34.39 -1.58 -40.20
C PRO A 26 33.97 -2.96 -39.68
N VAL A 27 33.61 -3.78 -40.67
CA VAL A 27 33.44 -5.23 -40.64
C VAL A 27 34.77 -5.90 -40.34
N ILE A 28 34.82 -6.81 -39.37
CA ILE A 28 35.88 -7.81 -39.28
C ILE A 28 35.28 -9.16 -39.65
N LEU A 29 35.61 -9.58 -40.86
CA LEU A 29 35.36 -10.91 -41.42
C LEU A 29 36.58 -11.77 -41.11
N SER A 30 36.44 -12.83 -40.31
CA SER A 30 37.51 -13.83 -40.15
C SER A 30 36.96 -15.25 -40.13
N LYS A 31 37.05 -15.86 -41.32
CA LYS A 31 37.45 -17.24 -41.63
C LYS A 31 36.74 -18.41 -40.94
N LEU A 32 35.89 -19.06 -41.76
CA LEU A 32 35.54 -20.49 -41.73
C LEU A 32 36.75 -21.40 -41.40
N LYS A 33 36.49 -22.42 -40.57
CA LYS A 33 37.05 -23.76 -40.75
C LYS A 33 35.90 -24.77 -40.69
N LEU A 34 35.59 -25.39 -41.83
CA LEU A 34 34.82 -26.63 -41.87
C LEU A 34 35.65 -27.72 -41.19
N VAL A 35 35.08 -28.38 -40.19
CA VAL A 35 35.59 -29.64 -39.67
C VAL A 35 34.80 -30.75 -40.34
N GLN A 36 35.55 -31.62 -41.02
CA GLN A 36 35.07 -32.78 -41.75
C GLN A 36 34.74 -33.89 -40.75
N ILE A 37 33.48 -34.33 -40.72
CA ILE A 37 33.01 -35.41 -39.85
C ILE A 37 33.26 -36.75 -40.55
N PRO A 38 34.00 -37.71 -39.96
CA PRO A 38 34.13 -39.03 -40.51
C PRO A 38 32.86 -39.86 -40.24
N THR A 39 32.44 -40.59 -41.26
CA THR A 39 31.38 -41.60 -41.24
C THR A 39 31.77 -42.77 -40.33
N MET A 40 31.02 -42.97 -39.23
CA MET A 40 31.08 -44.20 -38.44
C MET A 40 29.99 -45.19 -38.87
N GLN A 41 30.44 -46.41 -39.15
CA GLN A 41 29.64 -47.55 -39.57
C GLN A 41 28.78 -48.09 -38.42
N PHE A 42 27.56 -48.51 -38.79
CA PHE A 42 26.61 -49.18 -37.91
C PHE A 42 27.15 -50.53 -37.43
N THR A 43 27.22 -50.72 -36.12
CA THR A 43 27.32 -52.05 -35.50
C THR A 43 26.13 -52.23 -34.56
N SER A 44 25.24 -53.15 -34.91
CA SER A 44 24.01 -53.46 -34.20
C SER A 44 24.32 -54.24 -32.92
N TYR A 45 24.05 -53.65 -31.75
CA TYR A 45 23.98 -54.38 -30.49
C TYR A 45 22.55 -54.33 -29.96
N LEU A 46 21.93 -55.51 -29.85
CA LEU A 46 20.68 -55.75 -29.14
C LEU A 46 20.92 -55.49 -27.65
N VAL A 47 20.43 -54.35 -27.15
CA VAL A 47 20.39 -54.06 -25.71
C VAL A 47 18.98 -54.34 -25.21
N SER A 48 18.89 -55.33 -24.33
CA SER A 48 17.69 -55.77 -23.63
C SER A 48 17.07 -54.62 -22.83
N ALA A 49 15.79 -54.31 -23.10
CA ALA A 49 15.04 -53.30 -22.38
C ALA A 49 14.69 -53.76 -20.96
N MET A 50 15.37 -53.22 -19.95
CA MET A 50 14.84 -53.19 -18.58
C MET A 50 14.11 -51.86 -18.37
N LEU A 51 12.78 -51.91 -18.34
CA LEU A 51 11.93 -50.81 -17.90
C LEU A 51 12.07 -50.66 -16.37
N ALA A 52 13.05 -49.88 -15.93
CA ALA A 52 13.07 -49.36 -14.56
C ALA A 52 12.06 -48.22 -14.47
N VAL A 53 10.92 -48.47 -13.83
CA VAL A 53 9.96 -47.42 -13.46
C VAL A 53 10.59 -46.62 -12.31
N THR A 54 11.37 -45.59 -12.63
CA THR A 54 11.76 -44.58 -11.65
C THR A 54 10.54 -43.72 -11.38
N ALA A 55 9.91 -43.91 -10.23
CA ALA A 55 8.94 -42.94 -9.71
C ALA A 55 9.68 -41.60 -9.52
N VAL A 56 9.50 -40.69 -10.46
CA VAL A 56 9.98 -39.31 -10.32
C VAL A 56 9.06 -38.68 -9.29
N ALA A 57 9.50 -38.61 -8.04
CA ALA A 57 8.84 -37.79 -7.04
C ALA A 57 8.94 -36.34 -7.51
N SER A 58 7.87 -35.82 -8.11
CA SER A 58 7.76 -34.38 -8.38
C SER A 58 7.98 -33.66 -7.05
N PRO A 59 8.97 -32.76 -6.94
CA PRO A 59 9.14 -31.99 -5.71
C PRO A 59 7.84 -31.23 -5.49
N THR A 60 7.13 -31.58 -4.42
CA THR A 60 6.03 -30.76 -3.93
C THR A 60 6.62 -29.38 -3.67
N PRO A 61 6.04 -28.30 -4.22
CA PRO A 61 6.51 -26.95 -3.94
C PRO A 61 6.39 -26.75 -2.43
N VAL A 62 7.53 -26.76 -1.74
CA VAL A 62 7.61 -26.40 -0.34
C VAL A 62 7.30 -24.91 -0.29
N SER A 63 6.10 -24.54 0.14
CA SER A 63 5.81 -23.16 0.51
C SER A 63 6.75 -22.81 1.66
N ILE A 64 7.77 -22.00 1.38
CA ILE A 64 8.55 -21.39 2.45
C ILE A 64 7.59 -20.47 3.20
N ASP A 65 7.09 -20.93 4.33
CA ASP A 65 6.43 -20.08 5.32
C ASP A 65 7.46 -19.02 5.73
N LYS A 66 7.29 -17.81 5.22
CA LYS A 66 8.13 -16.67 5.59
C LYS A 66 8.05 -16.52 7.11
N ARG A 67 9.20 -16.61 7.79
CA ARG A 67 9.27 -16.47 9.25
C ARG A 67 8.71 -15.11 9.68
N ALA A 68 8.11 -15.09 10.86
CA ALA A 68 7.66 -13.86 11.47
C ALA A 68 8.79 -12.83 11.48
N THR A 69 8.50 -11.62 11.01
CA THR A 69 9.50 -10.55 10.84
C THR A 69 9.05 -9.34 11.62
N LYS A 70 9.82 -8.97 12.65
CA LYS A 70 9.57 -7.79 13.49
C LYS A 70 10.42 -6.60 13.00
N MET A 71 9.79 -5.44 12.93
CA MET A 71 10.36 -4.17 12.47
C MET A 71 10.09 -3.10 13.52
N CYS A 72 11.13 -2.45 14.03
CA CYS A 72 10.99 -1.33 14.96
C CYS A 72 11.50 0.00 14.38
N ASP A 73 12.23 -0.05 13.26
CA ASP A 73 12.65 1.15 12.55
C ASP A 73 11.42 1.94 12.09
N ALA A 74 11.50 3.28 12.15
CA ALA A 74 10.37 4.17 11.89
C ALA A 74 9.67 3.85 10.56
N PHE A 75 10.44 3.53 9.51
CA PHE A 75 9.93 3.24 8.17
C PHE A 75 10.27 1.81 7.71
N GLY A 76 10.46 0.88 8.65
CA GLY A 76 10.63 -0.53 8.34
C GLY A 76 9.42 -1.07 7.57
N SER A 77 9.68 -1.92 6.56
CA SER A 77 8.63 -2.56 5.78
C SER A 77 8.98 -3.98 5.33
N VAL A 78 7.95 -4.79 5.06
CA VAL A 78 8.09 -6.14 4.50
C VAL A 78 7.09 -6.35 3.37
N ALA A 79 7.56 -6.64 2.16
CA ALA A 79 6.71 -7.09 1.05
C ALA A 79 6.33 -8.58 1.20
N ILE A 80 5.04 -8.91 1.01
CA ILE A 80 4.44 -10.23 1.17
C ILE A 80 3.25 -10.41 0.23
N GLY A 81 3.27 -11.42 -0.65
CA GLY A 81 2.07 -11.84 -1.41
C GLY A 81 1.33 -10.74 -2.18
N GLY A 82 2.05 -9.75 -2.72
CA GLY A 82 1.47 -8.59 -3.40
C GLY A 82 1.15 -7.40 -2.50
N PHE A 83 1.18 -7.59 -1.18
CA PHE A 83 1.06 -6.52 -0.19
C PHE A 83 2.44 -6.05 0.31
N THR A 84 2.45 -4.90 0.98
CA THR A 84 3.55 -4.47 1.83
C THR A 84 3.02 -4.11 3.21
N ILE A 85 3.68 -4.60 4.26
CA ILE A 85 3.38 -4.20 5.64
C ILE A 85 4.39 -3.12 6.06
N TYR A 86 3.90 -2.00 6.57
CA TYR A 86 4.71 -0.86 6.99
C TYR A 86 4.60 -0.63 8.50
N ASN A 87 5.70 -0.23 9.13
CA ASN A 87 5.68 0.32 10.50
C ASN A 87 5.20 1.78 10.50
N ASN A 88 5.70 2.57 9.55
CA ASN A 88 5.26 3.93 9.18
C ASN A 88 5.00 4.89 10.36
N ASN A 89 6.03 5.18 11.14
CA ASN A 89 6.01 6.13 12.26
C ASN A 89 6.19 7.59 11.78
N TRP A 90 5.43 8.01 10.77
CA TRP A 90 5.55 9.33 10.13
C TRP A 90 5.30 10.49 11.11
N GLY A 91 4.43 10.28 12.10
CA GLY A 91 4.03 11.28 13.10
C GLY A 91 4.75 11.15 14.44
N ALA A 92 5.85 10.38 14.52
CA ALA A 92 6.52 10.14 15.80
C ALA A 92 7.10 11.42 16.42
N ALA A 93 7.48 12.40 15.59
CA ALA A 93 8.04 13.67 16.06
C ALA A 93 7.04 14.53 16.87
N GLN A 94 5.74 14.26 16.74
CA GLN A 94 4.67 14.91 17.49
C GLN A 94 4.51 14.30 18.90
N ALA A 95 5.11 13.14 19.16
CA ALA A 95 5.11 12.52 20.49
C ALA A 95 6.14 13.19 21.40
N THR A 96 5.84 13.26 22.70
CA THR A 96 6.86 13.59 23.72
C THR A 96 7.72 12.38 24.07
N SER A 97 7.17 11.17 23.92
CA SER A 97 7.89 9.91 24.05
C SER A 97 7.07 8.76 23.45
N GLY A 98 7.75 7.66 23.14
CA GLY A 98 7.09 6.44 22.70
C GLY A 98 7.93 5.64 21.73
N SER A 99 7.41 4.48 21.35
CA SER A 99 8.00 3.59 20.36
C SER A 99 6.93 2.66 19.80
N GLN A 100 7.23 2.10 18.63
CA GLN A 100 6.33 1.18 17.95
C GLN A 100 7.12 0.15 17.14
N CYS A 101 6.69 -1.10 17.23
CA CYS A 101 7.21 -2.19 16.42
C CYS A 101 6.06 -2.95 15.76
N THR A 102 6.21 -3.22 14.46
CA THR A 102 5.26 -3.99 13.66
C THR A 102 5.84 -5.36 13.33
N THR A 103 5.02 -6.40 13.42
CA THR A 103 5.41 -7.79 13.16
C THR A 103 4.52 -8.40 12.08
N PHE A 104 5.13 -8.81 10.98
CA PHE A 104 4.49 -9.76 10.06
C PHE A 104 4.44 -11.14 10.72
N GLU A 105 3.27 -11.77 10.78
CA GLU A 105 3.10 -13.09 11.41
C GLU A 105 3.02 -14.21 10.37
N SER A 106 2.10 -14.12 9.41
CA SER A 106 1.97 -15.14 8.35
C SER A 106 1.17 -14.65 7.13
N LEU A 107 1.34 -15.36 6.02
CA LEU A 107 0.50 -15.25 4.82
C LEU A 107 0.04 -16.65 4.44
N LYS A 108 -1.26 -16.95 4.62
CA LYS A 108 -1.84 -18.27 4.35
C LYS A 108 -3.05 -18.13 3.45
N SER A 109 -3.03 -18.79 2.30
CA SER A 109 -4.14 -18.76 1.32
C SER A 109 -4.60 -17.34 0.96
N GLY A 110 -3.66 -16.41 0.79
CA GLY A 110 -3.95 -15.00 0.49
C GLY A 110 -4.36 -14.14 1.69
N SER A 111 -4.48 -14.71 2.89
CA SER A 111 -4.80 -13.98 4.12
C SER A 111 -3.55 -13.61 4.91
N VAL A 112 -3.39 -12.32 5.18
CA VAL A 112 -2.30 -11.73 5.96
C VAL A 112 -2.68 -11.69 7.44
N ALA A 113 -1.77 -12.16 8.30
CA ALA A 113 -1.81 -11.93 9.73
C ALA A 113 -0.59 -11.11 10.15
N TRP A 114 -0.82 -10.10 10.99
CA TRP A 114 0.22 -9.18 11.46
C TRP A 114 -0.22 -8.47 12.73
N SER A 115 0.72 -7.86 13.45
CA SER A 115 0.45 -7.06 14.65
C SER A 115 1.36 -5.85 14.73
N THR A 116 0.95 -4.84 15.49
CA THR A 116 1.83 -3.75 15.93
C THR A 116 1.67 -3.51 17.42
N SER A 117 2.79 -3.38 18.11
CA SER A 117 2.86 -3.08 19.53
C SER A 117 3.47 -1.70 19.72
N TRP A 118 2.84 -0.84 20.52
CA TRP A 118 3.26 0.53 20.68
C TRP A 118 2.94 1.12 22.06
N THR A 119 3.67 2.18 22.37
CA THR A 119 3.36 3.12 23.45
C THR A 119 3.66 4.51 22.89
N TRP A 120 2.70 5.44 23.00
CA TRP A 120 2.84 6.81 22.53
C TRP A 120 2.26 7.79 23.56
N ALA A 121 2.97 8.88 23.81
CA ALA A 121 2.56 9.94 24.72
C ALA A 121 2.79 11.33 24.10
N GLY A 122 2.04 12.32 24.59
CA GLY A 122 2.11 13.70 24.09
C GLY A 122 1.45 13.91 22.72
N GLY A 123 1.48 15.15 22.21
CA GLY A 123 0.88 15.52 20.93
C GLY A 123 -0.61 15.19 20.86
N GLN A 124 -1.41 15.73 21.78
CA GLN A 124 -2.85 15.46 21.84
C GLN A 124 -3.51 15.80 20.49
N GLY A 125 -4.34 14.88 19.99
CA GLY A 125 -5.00 15.02 18.69
C GLY A 125 -4.08 14.85 17.47
N GLN A 126 -2.79 14.52 17.65
CA GLN A 126 -1.86 14.24 16.56
C GLN A 126 -1.61 12.74 16.43
N VAL A 127 -1.79 12.19 15.24
CA VAL A 127 -1.43 10.81 14.91
C VAL A 127 0.08 10.62 14.98
N LYS A 128 0.54 9.47 15.48
CA LYS A 128 1.98 9.15 15.61
C LYS A 128 2.51 8.22 14.52
N SER A 129 1.65 7.42 13.92
CA SER A 129 2.03 6.45 12.89
C SER A 129 0.81 5.97 12.12
N TYR A 130 1.02 5.26 11.02
CA TYR A 130 0.00 4.45 10.40
C TYR A 130 0.61 3.11 9.98
N ALA A 131 0.84 2.22 10.96
CA ALA A 131 1.22 0.85 10.65
C ALA A 131 0.07 0.16 9.92
N ASN A 132 0.36 -0.38 8.75
CA ASN A 132 -0.67 -0.88 7.85
C ASN A 132 -0.17 -2.01 6.94
N VAL A 133 -1.12 -2.76 6.40
CA VAL A 133 -0.91 -3.61 5.22
C VAL A 133 -1.49 -2.90 4.00
N ALA A 134 -0.69 -2.79 2.94
CA ALA A 134 -1.01 -2.02 1.75
C ALA A 134 -0.96 -2.87 0.48
N LEU A 135 -1.98 -2.73 -0.37
CA LEU A 135 -1.90 -3.04 -1.78
C LEU A 135 -1.55 -1.73 -2.52
N GLU A 136 -0.31 -1.65 -2.99
CA GLU A 136 0.22 -0.47 -3.67
C GLU A 136 0.08 -0.56 -5.19
N LYS A 137 0.20 0.58 -5.87
CA LYS A 137 0.25 0.68 -7.34
C LYS A 137 -0.94 0.00 -8.04
N VAL A 138 -2.14 0.16 -7.50
CA VAL A 138 -3.37 -0.45 -8.05
C VAL A 138 -3.61 0.05 -9.48
N ASN A 139 -3.44 1.36 -9.71
CA ASN A 139 -3.47 2.00 -11.04
C ASN A 139 -4.71 1.65 -11.88
N LYS A 140 -5.87 1.51 -11.24
CA LYS A 140 -7.16 1.28 -11.92
C LYS A 140 -8.09 2.46 -11.71
N GLN A 141 -8.76 2.90 -12.76
CA GLN A 141 -9.85 3.87 -12.64
C GLN A 141 -11.03 3.26 -11.89
N LEU A 142 -11.73 4.06 -11.10
CA LEU A 142 -12.94 3.62 -10.40
C LEU A 142 -13.98 3.03 -11.36
N SER A 143 -14.12 3.60 -12.57
CA SER A 143 -15.01 3.09 -13.63
C SER A 143 -14.68 1.68 -14.11
N ALA A 144 -13.43 1.22 -13.95
CA ALA A 144 -12.96 -0.08 -14.40
C ALA A 144 -13.00 -1.16 -13.30
N VAL A 145 -13.30 -0.77 -12.05
CA VAL A 145 -13.33 -1.69 -10.90
C VAL A 145 -14.76 -2.13 -10.64
N LYS A 146 -15.00 -3.44 -10.69
CA LYS A 146 -16.30 -4.05 -10.41
C LYS A 146 -16.52 -4.19 -8.92
N SER A 147 -15.53 -4.71 -8.21
CA SER A 147 -15.59 -4.94 -6.77
C SER A 147 -14.19 -4.92 -6.13
N ILE A 148 -14.17 -4.61 -4.84
CA ILE A 148 -13.00 -4.68 -3.97
C ILE A 148 -13.40 -5.46 -2.70
N PRO A 149 -13.63 -6.78 -2.80
CA PRO A 149 -13.98 -7.57 -1.63
C PRO A 149 -12.81 -7.60 -0.65
N SER A 150 -13.11 -7.28 0.60
CA SER A 150 -12.16 -7.27 1.70
C SER A 150 -12.74 -7.95 2.94
N LYS A 151 -11.90 -8.75 3.61
CA LYS A 151 -12.18 -9.32 4.93
C LYS A 151 -11.10 -8.87 5.88
N TRP A 152 -11.48 -8.39 7.06
CA TRP A 152 -10.53 -7.96 8.07
C TRP A 152 -11.04 -8.27 9.47
N THR A 153 -10.28 -9.10 10.20
CA THR A 153 -10.57 -9.48 11.58
C THR A 153 -9.42 -9.03 12.48
N TRP A 154 -9.73 -8.19 13.47
CA TRP A 154 -8.75 -7.53 14.31
C TRP A 154 -9.15 -7.47 15.80
N SER A 155 -8.16 -7.27 16.65
CA SER A 155 -8.30 -7.04 18.09
C SER A 155 -7.33 -5.95 18.56
N TYR A 156 -7.63 -5.35 19.71
CA TYR A 156 -6.81 -4.32 20.35
C TYR A 156 -6.79 -4.54 21.85
N THR A 157 -5.61 -4.51 22.46
CA THR A 157 -5.41 -4.57 23.92
C THR A 157 -4.44 -3.49 24.35
N GLY A 158 -4.51 -3.07 25.62
CA GLY A 158 -3.62 -2.06 26.20
C GLY A 158 -4.38 -1.14 27.14
N SER A 159 -3.76 -0.03 27.53
CA SER A 159 -4.33 0.93 28.47
C SER A 159 -4.36 2.34 27.89
N ASN A 160 -5.47 3.05 28.14
CA ASN A 160 -5.70 4.44 27.70
C ASN A 160 -5.49 4.65 26.19
N ILE A 161 -5.94 3.69 25.39
CA ILE A 161 -5.75 3.71 23.94
C ILE A 161 -6.67 4.77 23.32
N VAL A 162 -6.06 5.75 22.67
CA VAL A 162 -6.68 6.66 21.71
C VAL A 162 -6.10 6.31 20.34
N ALA A 163 -6.89 5.64 19.51
CA ALA A 163 -6.49 5.18 18.18
C ALA A 163 -7.71 4.91 17.32
N ASP A 164 -7.55 4.91 16.01
CA ASP A 164 -8.51 4.27 15.11
C ASP A 164 -8.04 2.90 14.62
N VAL A 165 -8.94 2.19 13.95
CA VAL A 165 -8.64 1.07 13.06
C VAL A 165 -9.36 1.33 11.75
N ALA A 166 -8.60 1.59 10.69
CA ALA A 166 -9.14 2.13 9.46
C ALA A 166 -8.54 1.48 8.21
N TYR A 167 -9.41 1.28 7.21
CA TYR A 167 -8.94 1.28 5.83
C TYR A 167 -8.58 2.71 5.43
N ASP A 168 -7.53 2.86 4.64
CA ASP A 168 -7.11 4.14 4.06
C ASP A 168 -6.87 3.96 2.56
N LEU A 169 -7.73 4.59 1.75
CA LEU A 169 -7.83 4.35 0.32
C LEU A 169 -7.56 5.65 -0.45
N TRP A 170 -6.67 5.57 -1.43
CA TRP A 170 -6.16 6.76 -2.08
C TRP A 170 -6.58 6.87 -3.54
N LEU A 171 -6.98 8.07 -3.95
CA LEU A 171 -7.33 8.38 -5.34
C LEU A 171 -6.51 9.54 -5.90
N ALA A 172 -6.08 9.39 -7.15
CA ALA A 172 -5.44 10.43 -7.95
C ALA A 172 -6.25 10.72 -9.23
N PRO A 173 -6.12 11.92 -9.83
CA PRO A 173 -6.83 12.25 -11.08
C PRO A 173 -6.33 11.46 -12.30
N SER A 174 -5.11 10.94 -12.25
CA SER A 174 -4.50 10.09 -13.27
C SER A 174 -3.38 9.26 -12.67
N VAL A 175 -2.93 8.23 -13.39
CA VAL A 175 -1.75 7.43 -12.99
C VAL A 175 -0.52 8.35 -12.94
N GLY A 176 0.19 8.32 -11.81
CA GLY A 176 1.41 9.11 -11.59
C GLY A 176 1.17 10.55 -11.09
N ALA A 177 -0.08 11.01 -11.01
CA ALA A 177 -0.41 12.26 -10.34
C ALA A 177 -0.42 12.08 -8.81
N ASN A 178 -0.22 13.19 -8.09
CA ASN A 178 -0.43 13.21 -6.65
C ASN A 178 -1.88 12.88 -6.30
N ASN A 179 -2.08 12.22 -5.16
CA ASN A 179 -3.41 11.95 -4.64
C ASN A 179 -4.19 13.25 -4.42
N LYS A 180 -5.50 13.18 -4.64
CA LYS A 180 -6.46 14.26 -4.41
C LYS A 180 -7.55 13.91 -3.42
N TYR A 181 -7.81 12.61 -3.24
CA TYR A 181 -8.73 12.14 -2.23
C TYR A 181 -8.09 11.04 -1.39
N GLU A 182 -8.40 11.12 -0.10
CA GLU A 182 -8.13 10.10 0.91
C GLU A 182 -9.50 9.64 1.44
N ILE A 183 -9.74 8.33 1.41
CA ILE A 183 -11.02 7.75 1.80
C ILE A 183 -10.73 6.78 2.93
N MET A 184 -11.07 7.18 4.15
CA MET A 184 -10.91 6.35 5.31
C MET A 184 -12.21 5.65 5.70
N ILE A 185 -12.13 4.38 6.06
CA ILE A 185 -13.26 3.59 6.57
C ILE A 185 -12.87 3.06 7.94
N TRP A 186 -13.31 3.77 8.98
CA TRP A 186 -12.95 3.52 10.36
C TRP A 186 -13.85 2.43 10.94
N LEU A 187 -13.30 1.22 11.03
CA LEU A 187 -13.95 0.09 11.70
C LEU A 187 -13.95 0.25 13.22
N GLY A 188 -13.09 1.09 13.79
CA GLY A 188 -13.10 1.43 15.21
C GLY A 188 -12.56 2.82 15.47
N ALA A 189 -13.19 3.53 16.39
CA ALA A 189 -12.69 4.76 17.00
C ALA A 189 -12.57 4.51 18.51
N LEU A 190 -11.35 4.48 19.03
CA LEU A 190 -11.06 4.15 20.43
C LEU A 190 -10.67 5.42 21.19
N GLY A 191 -11.12 5.51 22.45
CA GLY A 191 -10.64 6.53 23.40
C GLY A 191 -10.91 7.98 23.00
N GLY A 192 -11.85 8.25 22.09
CA GLY A 192 -12.15 9.60 21.60
C GLY A 192 -11.35 10.03 20.36
N ALA A 193 -10.69 9.09 19.67
CA ALA A 193 -10.14 9.37 18.34
C ALA A 193 -11.24 9.90 17.40
N GLY A 194 -10.93 10.97 16.66
CA GLY A 194 -11.87 11.64 15.77
C GLY A 194 -11.27 11.85 14.37
N PRO A 195 -12.06 11.75 13.30
CA PRO A 195 -11.58 11.91 11.94
C PRO A 195 -11.33 13.37 11.59
N ILE A 196 -10.61 13.60 10.49
CA ILE A 196 -10.50 14.92 9.88
C ILE A 196 -11.89 15.42 9.47
N SER A 197 -12.24 16.62 9.93
CA SER A 197 -13.53 17.26 9.64
C SER A 197 -13.41 18.77 9.68
N SER A 198 -13.89 19.45 8.64
CA SER A 198 -13.93 20.92 8.60
C SER A 198 -14.88 21.52 9.65
N THR A 199 -15.91 20.78 10.06
CA THR A 199 -17.00 21.30 10.92
C THR A 199 -17.09 20.57 12.27
N GLY A 200 -16.35 19.47 12.44
CA GLY A 200 -16.52 18.54 13.55
C GLY A 200 -17.84 17.77 13.53
N LYS A 201 -18.66 17.91 12.47
CA LYS A 201 -19.97 17.29 12.32
C LYS A 201 -20.00 16.38 11.09
N THR A 202 -20.91 15.42 11.11
CA THR A 202 -21.19 14.57 9.96
C THR A 202 -21.78 15.38 8.81
N ILE A 203 -21.33 15.12 7.59
CA ILE A 203 -21.91 15.67 6.37
C ILE A 203 -23.03 14.78 5.82
N ASP A 204 -23.04 13.49 6.15
CA ASP A 204 -24.12 12.54 5.86
C ASP A 204 -24.03 11.31 6.79
N THR A 205 -25.05 10.44 6.77
CA THR A 205 -25.08 9.17 7.50
C THR A 205 -25.51 7.98 6.62
N PRO A 206 -24.71 7.55 5.63
CA PRO A 206 -25.12 6.54 4.66
C PRO A 206 -25.10 5.12 5.22
N THR A 207 -25.97 4.26 4.68
CA THR A 207 -25.91 2.81 4.93
C THR A 207 -25.14 2.13 3.80
N ILE A 208 -23.95 1.59 4.11
CA ILE A 208 -23.04 0.94 3.15
C ILE A 208 -22.59 -0.40 3.74
N ALA A 209 -22.64 -1.48 2.95
CA ALA A 209 -22.30 -2.84 3.38
C ALA A 209 -23.02 -3.26 4.70
N GLY A 210 -24.29 -2.87 4.84
CA GLY A 210 -25.11 -3.20 6.02
C GLY A 210 -24.82 -2.39 7.29
N THR A 211 -23.90 -1.42 7.24
CA THR A 211 -23.56 -0.55 8.37
C THR A 211 -24.02 0.89 8.09
N LYS A 212 -24.61 1.55 9.09
CA LYS A 212 -24.95 2.99 9.04
C LYS A 212 -23.74 3.80 9.52
N TRP A 213 -23.01 4.40 8.59
CA TRP A 213 -21.77 5.14 8.85
C TRP A 213 -22.07 6.60 9.16
N SER A 214 -21.22 7.23 9.97
CA SER A 214 -21.13 8.68 10.09
C SER A 214 -20.06 9.18 9.11
N LEU A 215 -20.45 9.94 8.08
CA LEU A 215 -19.50 10.46 7.09
C LEU A 215 -19.03 11.86 7.49
N TYR A 216 -17.71 12.05 7.57
CA TYR A 216 -17.04 13.33 7.79
C TYR A 216 -16.23 13.71 6.55
N SER A 217 -15.94 15.00 6.41
CA SER A 217 -15.03 15.48 5.38
C SER A 217 -14.26 16.72 5.84
N GLY A 218 -13.00 16.81 5.42
CA GLY A 218 -12.14 17.97 5.62
C GLY A 218 -10.85 17.87 4.82
N PRO A 219 -10.10 18.98 4.69
CA PRO A 219 -8.83 18.99 3.96
C PRO A 219 -7.66 18.47 4.81
N ASN A 220 -6.70 17.83 4.14
CA ASN A 220 -5.37 17.53 4.69
C ASN A 220 -4.30 17.94 3.67
N GLY A 221 -3.82 19.19 3.77
CA GLY A 221 -3.03 19.79 2.69
C GLY A 221 -3.85 19.89 1.39
N ASP A 222 -3.32 19.33 0.30
CA ASP A 222 -3.96 19.35 -1.03
C ASP A 222 -4.94 18.20 -1.30
N THR A 223 -5.24 17.39 -0.27
CA THR A 223 -6.18 16.27 -0.37
C THR A 223 -7.48 16.57 0.38
N THR A 224 -8.59 16.10 -0.19
CA THR A 224 -9.87 16.04 0.51
C THR A 224 -10.00 14.67 1.16
N VAL A 225 -10.15 14.65 2.48
CA VAL A 225 -10.35 13.43 3.25
C VAL A 225 -11.85 13.20 3.43
N TYR A 226 -12.30 11.99 3.15
CA TYR A 226 -13.63 11.48 3.51
C TYR A 226 -13.47 10.35 4.50
N SER A 227 -14.06 10.48 5.69
CA SER A 227 -13.96 9.44 6.73
C SER A 227 -15.33 8.89 7.06
N PHE A 228 -15.54 7.61 6.79
CA PHE A 228 -16.73 6.84 7.19
C PHE A 228 -16.45 6.18 8.53
N VAL A 229 -17.10 6.65 9.59
CA VAL A 229 -16.90 6.14 10.95
C VAL A 229 -18.05 5.23 11.36
N ALA A 230 -17.72 4.00 11.75
CA ALA A 230 -18.69 3.03 12.23
C ALA A 230 -19.33 3.51 13.56
N PRO A 231 -20.61 3.21 13.83
CA PRO A 231 -21.28 3.63 15.05
C PRO A 231 -20.79 2.88 16.30
N SER A 232 -20.13 1.73 16.08
CA SER A 232 -19.47 0.92 17.11
C SER A 232 -18.34 0.11 16.47
N GLN A 233 -17.45 -0.48 17.27
CA GLN A 233 -16.29 -1.21 16.76
C GLN A 233 -16.70 -2.48 15.99
N ILE A 234 -16.30 -2.56 14.71
CA ILE A 234 -16.49 -3.72 13.85
C ILE A 234 -15.19 -4.54 13.85
N LYS A 235 -15.07 -5.47 14.80
CA LYS A 235 -13.87 -6.32 14.95
C LYS A 235 -13.68 -7.33 13.83
N SER A 236 -14.74 -7.64 13.08
CA SER A 236 -14.69 -8.54 11.92
C SER A 236 -15.55 -7.98 10.81
N PHE A 237 -14.91 -7.33 9.84
CA PHE A 237 -15.56 -6.79 8.65
C PHE A 237 -15.42 -7.76 7.47
N ASN A 238 -16.48 -7.91 6.69
CA ASN A 238 -16.47 -8.62 5.40
C ASN A 238 -17.41 -7.89 4.45
N GLY A 239 -16.86 -7.24 3.43
CA GLY A 239 -17.64 -6.40 2.54
C GLY A 239 -16.85 -5.92 1.33
N ASP A 240 -17.55 -5.26 0.42
CA ASP A 240 -16.96 -4.68 -0.79
C ASP A 240 -16.64 -3.20 -0.55
N LEU A 241 -15.36 -2.84 -0.60
CA LEU A 241 -14.90 -1.46 -0.41
C LEU A 241 -15.28 -0.55 -1.58
N ASN A 242 -15.56 -1.10 -2.77
CA ASN A 242 -16.00 -0.33 -3.93
C ASN A 242 -17.34 0.38 -3.71
N LEU A 243 -18.15 -0.10 -2.75
CA LEU A 243 -19.41 0.54 -2.38
C LEU A 243 -19.20 1.94 -1.81
N PHE A 244 -18.09 2.19 -1.11
CA PHE A 244 -17.76 3.51 -0.58
C PHE A 244 -17.38 4.48 -1.70
N PHE A 245 -16.58 4.04 -2.68
CA PHE A 245 -16.30 4.83 -3.88
C PHE A 245 -17.57 5.09 -4.70
N THR A 246 -18.45 4.10 -4.83
CA THR A 246 -19.74 4.25 -5.52
C THR A 246 -20.61 5.32 -4.85
N TYR A 247 -20.65 5.34 -3.51
CA TYR A 247 -21.34 6.39 -2.77
C TYR A 247 -20.69 7.76 -3.05
N LEU A 248 -19.37 7.90 -2.94
CA LEU A 248 -18.69 9.19 -3.14
C LEU A 248 -18.84 9.71 -4.57
N THR A 249 -18.76 8.83 -5.57
CA THR A 249 -18.93 9.22 -6.98
C THR A 249 -20.37 9.61 -7.33
N SER A 250 -21.36 9.16 -6.55
CA SER A 250 -22.77 9.51 -6.78
C SER A 250 -23.26 10.68 -5.93
N LYS A 251 -22.64 10.94 -4.78
CA LYS A 251 -23.13 11.94 -3.80
C LYS A 251 -22.16 13.07 -3.47
N GLN A 252 -20.86 12.86 -3.68
CA GLN A 252 -19.80 13.77 -3.19
C GLN A 252 -18.89 14.31 -4.30
N GLY A 253 -19.28 14.14 -5.57
CA GLY A 253 -18.58 14.74 -6.70
C GLY A 253 -17.22 14.11 -7.06
N VAL A 254 -16.85 12.98 -6.45
CA VAL A 254 -15.64 12.24 -6.84
C VAL A 254 -15.81 11.70 -8.27
N ALA A 255 -14.90 12.04 -9.18
CA ALA A 255 -14.99 11.59 -10.56
C ALA A 255 -14.71 10.09 -10.68
N LYS A 256 -15.53 9.35 -11.46
CA LYS A 256 -15.28 7.93 -11.76
C LYS A 256 -14.01 7.68 -12.57
N THR A 257 -13.45 8.72 -13.17
CA THR A 257 -12.16 8.69 -13.89
C THR A 257 -10.96 8.76 -12.96
N ASN A 258 -11.15 9.08 -11.67
CA ASN A 258 -10.08 9.00 -10.68
C ASN A 258 -9.54 7.56 -10.60
N VAL A 259 -8.24 7.47 -10.35
CA VAL A 259 -7.45 6.26 -10.30
C VAL A 259 -7.19 5.90 -8.85
N ILE A 260 -7.48 4.66 -8.48
CA ILE A 260 -7.05 4.07 -7.21
C ILE A 260 -5.53 3.89 -7.27
N THR A 261 -4.81 4.54 -6.35
CA THR A 261 -3.35 4.44 -6.26
C THR A 261 -2.93 3.37 -5.27
N SER A 262 -3.49 3.40 -4.06
CA SER A 262 -3.25 2.42 -3.00
C SER A 262 -4.51 2.11 -2.19
N LEU A 263 -4.54 0.90 -1.62
CA LEU A 263 -5.59 0.42 -0.73
C LEU A 263 -4.90 -0.14 0.53
N GLN A 264 -5.08 0.51 1.67
CA GLN A 264 -4.35 0.21 2.90
C GLN A 264 -5.32 -0.12 4.04
N ALA A 265 -4.84 -0.85 5.04
CA ALA A 265 -5.59 -1.17 6.25
C ALA A 265 -4.66 -1.25 7.46
N GLY A 266 -4.94 -0.46 8.50
CA GLY A 266 -4.04 -0.26 9.62
C GLY A 266 -4.68 0.40 10.84
N THR A 267 -3.85 1.02 11.66
CA THR A 267 -4.26 1.74 12.86
C THR A 267 -3.46 3.03 13.00
N GLU A 268 -4.15 4.14 13.30
CA GLU A 268 -3.51 5.41 13.65
C GLU A 268 -3.56 5.64 15.17
N PRO A 269 -2.46 5.40 15.91
CA PRO A 269 -2.41 5.71 17.33
C PRO A 269 -2.14 7.20 17.57
N PHE A 270 -2.89 7.77 18.51
CA PHE A 270 -2.66 9.11 19.06
C PHE A 270 -1.88 9.02 20.38
N SER A 271 -2.36 8.20 21.30
CA SER A 271 -1.75 7.97 22.62
C SER A 271 -2.22 6.66 23.25
N GLY A 272 -1.44 6.14 24.20
CA GLY A 272 -1.73 4.87 24.86
C GLY A 272 -0.47 4.14 25.30
N THR A 273 -0.64 3.11 26.13
CA THR A 273 0.46 2.37 26.75
C THR A 273 0.25 0.86 26.62
N ASN A 274 1.35 0.15 26.35
CA ASN A 274 1.37 -1.31 26.18
C ASN A 274 0.28 -1.79 25.21
N ALA A 275 0.08 -1.00 24.16
CA ALA A 275 -0.95 -1.24 23.19
C ALA A 275 -0.49 -2.30 22.19
N VAL A 276 -1.40 -3.22 21.85
CA VAL A 276 -1.18 -4.24 20.83
C VAL A 276 -2.40 -4.29 19.92
N PHE A 277 -2.21 -3.86 18.68
CA PHE A 277 -3.13 -4.10 17.59
C PHE A 277 -2.76 -5.41 16.92
N LYS A 278 -3.74 -6.29 16.71
CA LYS A 278 -3.54 -7.57 16.02
C LYS A 278 -4.57 -7.75 14.93
N THR A 279 -4.08 -8.04 13.72
CA THR A 279 -4.86 -8.52 12.59
C THR A 279 -4.67 -10.03 12.48
N SER A 280 -5.73 -10.78 12.77
CA SER A 280 -5.71 -12.25 12.68
C SER A 280 -5.98 -12.76 11.26
N ALA A 281 -6.70 -11.98 10.46
CA ALA A 281 -6.97 -12.27 9.07
C ALA A 281 -7.24 -10.95 8.32
N TYR A 282 -6.54 -10.74 7.21
CA TYR A 282 -6.79 -9.68 6.25
C TYR A 282 -6.68 -10.21 4.83
N THR A 283 -7.67 -9.94 4.00
CA THR A 283 -7.64 -10.24 2.56
C THR A 283 -8.24 -9.06 1.81
N LEU A 284 -7.66 -8.70 0.67
CA LEU A 284 -8.22 -7.70 -0.24
C LEU A 284 -7.89 -8.09 -1.68
N THR A 285 -8.85 -7.98 -2.59
CA THR A 285 -8.63 -8.16 -4.03
C THR A 285 -9.33 -7.05 -4.81
N VAL A 286 -8.85 -6.76 -6.03
CA VAL A 286 -9.45 -5.74 -6.92
C VAL A 286 -9.88 -6.41 -8.22
N GLN A 287 -11.18 -6.52 -8.44
CA GLN A 287 -11.79 -7.23 -9.57
C GLN A 287 -12.25 -6.27 -10.67
#